data_AF-A0A3M6WN84-F1
#
_entry.id   AF-A0A3M6WN84-F1
#
_cell.length_a   1.000
_cell.length_b   1.000
_cell.length_c   1.000
_cell.angle_alpha   90.00
_cell.angle_beta   90.00
_cell.angle_gamma   90.00
#
_symmetry.space_group_name_H-M   'P 1'
#
loop_
_entity.id
_entity.type
_entity.pdbx_description
1 polymer ?
#
loop_
_entity_poly.entity_id
_entity_poly.type
_entity_poly.pdbx_seq_one_letter_code
_entity_poly.pdbx_strand_id
1 'polypeptide(L)'
;MIDPASITTWPEGLRCVTKIAQQNANFAASIKKMMADQRKHEMQWYASRQNLKQTQANRISSSAKAASILQSLGSVSQPAPGNDRSEADDQAELAEYDRKLYTAQTSMEEAMTAELKALGVPFFGTSQHLVVPDGWDVSKEQLPEDHPKWSKLITDSELLTLRRKMVSHLEDMYKD
;
A
#
# COMPACT_ATOMS: atom_id res chain seq x y z
N MET A 1 -24.28 12.24 -17.02
CA MET A 1 -23.35 12.02 -15.87
C MET A 1 -21.95 12.22 -16.43
N ILE A 2 -21.09 12.98 -15.76
CA ILE A 2 -19.71 13.15 -16.24
C ILE A 2 -19.00 11.81 -16.01
N ASP A 3 -18.28 11.33 -17.03
CA ASP A 3 -17.48 10.12 -16.91
C ASP A 3 -16.32 10.36 -15.91
N PRO A 4 -16.21 9.61 -14.80
CA PRO A 4 -15.12 9.77 -13.84
C PRO A 4 -13.73 9.63 -14.46
N ALA A 5 -13.59 8.84 -15.53
CA ALA A 5 -12.31 8.62 -16.23
C ALA A 5 -11.84 9.84 -17.04
N SER A 6 -12.75 10.80 -17.29
CA SER A 6 -12.46 12.06 -18.00
C SER A 6 -12.06 13.19 -17.06
N ILE A 7 -12.21 13.03 -15.74
CA ILE A 7 -11.99 14.10 -14.76
C ILE A 7 -10.51 14.15 -14.36
N THR A 8 -9.90 15.32 -14.54
CA THR A 8 -8.52 15.62 -14.12
C THR A 8 -8.43 16.85 -13.22
N THR A 9 -9.56 17.45 -12.85
CA THR A 9 -9.62 18.61 -11.95
C THR A 9 -10.25 18.27 -10.61
N TRP A 10 -9.68 18.84 -9.53
CA TRP A 10 -10.12 18.56 -8.16
C TRP A 10 -11.59 18.92 -7.87
N PRO A 11 -12.11 20.13 -8.20
CA PRO A 11 -13.49 20.51 -7.86
C PRO A 11 -14.53 19.58 -8.48
N GLU A 12 -14.30 19.14 -9.72
CA GLU A 12 -15.16 18.22 -10.43
C GLU A 12 -15.03 16.79 -9.90
N GLY A 13 -13.83 16.39 -9.46
CA GLY A 13 -13.63 15.15 -8.73
C GLY A 13 -14.48 15.08 -7.46
N LEU A 14 -14.49 16.16 -6.67
CA LEU A 14 -15.33 16.27 -5.46
C LEU A 14 -16.83 16.19 -5.76
N ARG A 15 -17.30 16.92 -6.79
CA ARG A 15 -18.71 16.85 -7.20
C ARG A 15 -19.09 15.45 -7.66
N CYS A 16 -18.21 14.79 -8.41
CA CYS A 16 -18.42 13.44 -8.91
C CYS A 16 -18.54 12.44 -7.75
N VAL A 17 -17.56 12.40 -6.85
CA VAL A 17 -17.54 11.46 -5.73
C VAL A 17 -18.70 11.70 -4.76
N THR A 18 -19.05 12.96 -4.47
CA THR A 18 -20.21 13.30 -3.63
C THR A 18 -21.50 12.76 -4.24
N LYS A 19 -21.68 12.94 -5.55
CA LYS A 19 -22.85 12.43 -6.25
C LYS A 19 -22.90 10.91 -6.26
N ILE A 20 -21.78 10.24 -6.49
CA ILE A 20 -21.69 8.76 -6.45
C ILE A 20 -22.03 8.25 -5.06
N ALA A 21 -21.46 8.85 -4.01
CA ALA A 21 -21.73 8.49 -2.62
C ALA A 21 -23.23 8.61 -2.26
N GLN A 22 -23.91 9.63 -2.78
CA GLN A 22 -25.36 9.80 -2.59
C GLN A 22 -26.19 8.77 -3.37
N GLN A 23 -25.71 8.33 -4.53
CA GLN A 23 -26.45 7.41 -5.42
C GLN A 23 -26.21 5.94 -5.09
N ASN A 24 -25.04 5.61 -4.53
CA ASN A 24 -24.66 4.24 -4.20
C ASN A 24 -24.70 4.04 -2.67
N ALA A 25 -25.75 3.37 -2.19
CA ALA A 25 -25.93 3.05 -0.77
C ALA A 25 -24.77 2.23 -0.16
N ASN A 26 -24.05 1.46 -0.98
CA ASN A 26 -22.93 0.64 -0.52
C ASN A 26 -21.60 1.40 -0.51
N PHE A 27 -21.54 2.63 -1.04
CA PHE A 27 -20.29 3.37 -1.19
C PHE A 27 -19.56 3.53 0.15
N ALA A 28 -20.24 4.05 1.17
CA ALA A 28 -19.68 4.23 2.49
C ALA A 28 -19.20 2.92 3.12
N ALA A 29 -19.97 1.83 2.95
CA ALA A 29 -19.62 0.52 3.47
C ALA A 29 -18.35 -0.04 2.79
N SER A 30 -18.21 0.13 1.47
CA SER A 30 -17.00 -0.27 0.73
C SER A 30 -15.77 0.53 1.16
N ILE A 31 -15.86 1.86 1.30
CA ILE A 31 -14.73 2.67 1.78
C ILE A 31 -14.29 2.23 3.18
N LYS A 32 -15.25 2.09 4.11
CA LYS A 32 -14.97 1.62 5.48
C LYS A 32 -14.35 0.23 5.50
N LYS A 33 -14.84 -0.68 4.64
CA LYS A 33 -14.29 -2.02 4.49
C LYS A 33 -12.83 -1.97 4.02
N MET A 34 -12.50 -1.18 2.99
CA MET A 34 -11.12 -1.00 2.53
C MET A 34 -10.21 -0.49 3.65
N MET A 35 -10.64 0.53 4.41
CA MET A 35 -9.87 1.07 5.55
C MET A 35 -9.64 0.00 6.64
N ALA A 36 -10.67 -0.80 6.95
CA ALA A 36 -10.57 -1.87 7.93
C ALA A 36 -9.66 -3.02 7.46
N ASP A 37 -9.77 -3.41 6.20
CA ASP A 37 -8.96 -4.45 5.59
C ASP A 37 -7.48 -4.03 5.51
N GLN A 38 -7.19 -2.77 5.15
CA GLN A 38 -5.84 -2.20 5.21
C GLN A 38 -5.25 -2.31 6.61
N ARG A 39 -5.97 -1.78 7.61
CA ARG A 39 -5.52 -1.78 9.01
C ARG A 39 -5.28 -3.21 9.51
N LYS A 40 -6.13 -4.16 9.12
CA LYS A 40 -5.98 -5.57 9.46
C LYS A 40 -4.69 -6.16 8.88
N HIS A 41 -4.40 -5.91 7.60
CA HIS A 41 -3.16 -6.37 6.98
C HIS A 41 -1.93 -5.75 7.65
N GLU A 42 -1.94 -4.44 7.92
CA GLU A 42 -0.83 -3.76 8.60
C GLU A 42 -0.56 -4.34 10.00
N MET A 43 -1.61 -4.56 10.80
CA MET A 43 -1.48 -5.19 12.11
C MET A 43 -0.94 -6.62 12.00
N GLN A 44 -1.42 -7.40 11.03
CA GLN A 44 -0.95 -8.77 10.80
C GLN A 44 0.53 -8.80 10.39
N TRP A 45 0.94 -7.92 9.48
CA TRP A 45 2.33 -7.82 9.03
C TRP A 45 3.25 -7.37 10.15
N TYR A 46 2.83 -6.38 10.94
CA TYR A 46 3.56 -5.95 12.11
C TYR A 46 3.72 -7.09 13.12
N ALA A 47 2.64 -7.75 13.50
CA ALA A 47 2.67 -8.86 14.46
C ALA A 47 3.55 -10.02 13.97
N SER A 48 3.45 -10.36 12.70
CA SER A 48 4.26 -11.43 12.08
C SER A 48 5.76 -11.07 12.10
N ARG A 49 6.11 -9.81 11.83
CA ARG A 49 7.49 -9.33 11.93
C ARG A 49 8.01 -9.34 13.38
N GLN A 50 7.17 -8.97 14.35
CA GLN A 50 7.56 -9.06 15.77
C GLN A 50 7.75 -10.51 16.22
N ASN A 51 6.88 -11.42 15.78
CA ASN A 51 7.02 -12.85 16.05
C ASN A 51 8.32 -13.42 15.47
N LEU A 52 8.69 -13.01 14.26
CA LEU A 52 9.96 -13.42 13.64
C LEU A 52 11.16 -13.00 14.51
N LYS A 53 11.19 -11.75 14.98
CA LYS A 53 12.23 -11.26 15.89
C LYS A 53 12.26 -12.01 17.22
N GLN A 54 11.09 -12.27 17.81
CA GLN A 54 11.00 -13.04 19.05
C GLN A 54 11.52 -14.47 18.86
N THR A 55 11.23 -15.08 17.71
CA THR A 55 11.72 -16.42 17.36
C THR A 55 13.23 -16.42 17.24
N GLN A 56 13.82 -15.44 16.56
CA GLN A 56 15.28 -15.27 16.47
C GLN A 56 15.92 -15.12 17.86
N ALA A 57 15.39 -14.24 18.72
CA ALA A 57 15.88 -14.07 20.09
C ALA A 57 15.75 -15.34 20.94
N ASN A 58 14.64 -16.07 20.83
CA ASN A 58 14.43 -17.32 21.54
C ASN A 58 15.44 -18.39 21.10
N ARG A 59 15.75 -18.49 19.80
CA ARG A 59 16.78 -19.40 19.26
C ARG A 59 18.14 -19.13 19.91
N ILE A 60 18.59 -17.88 19.94
CA ILE A 60 19.86 -17.47 20.58
C ILE A 60 19.88 -17.90 22.05
N SER A 61 18.81 -17.59 22.80
CA SER A 61 18.73 -17.94 24.22
C SER A 61 18.72 -19.46 24.46
N SER A 62 18.07 -20.23 23.59
CA SER A 62 17.98 -21.69 23.69
C SER A 62 19.32 -22.36 23.34
N SER A 63 20.02 -21.86 22.33
CA SER A 63 21.38 -22.28 21.96
C SER A 63 22.36 -22.05 23.11
N ALA A 64 22.34 -20.87 23.72
CA ALA A 64 23.19 -20.54 24.87
C ALA A 64 22.93 -21.47 26.08
N LYS A 65 21.65 -21.78 26.37
CA LYS A 65 21.28 -22.71 27.44
C LYS A 65 21.78 -24.14 27.15
N ALA A 66 21.60 -24.62 25.93
CA ALA A 66 22.07 -25.94 25.51
C ALA A 66 23.60 -26.05 25.63
N ALA A 67 24.34 -25.03 25.16
CA ALA A 67 25.79 -24.97 25.27
C ALA A 67 26.28 -25.01 26.74
N SER A 68 25.61 -24.28 27.63
CA SER A 68 25.93 -24.27 29.06
C SER A 68 25.72 -25.63 29.75
N ILE A 69 24.64 -26.36 29.40
CA ILE A 69 24.39 -27.71 29.92
C ILE A 69 25.48 -28.68 29.45
N LEU A 70 25.84 -28.64 28.16
CA LEU A 70 26.88 -29.51 27.61
C LEU A 70 28.26 -29.25 28.25
N GLN A 71 28.58 -27.98 28.48
CA GLN A 71 29.81 -27.59 29.19
C GLN A 71 29.82 -28.10 30.65
N SER A 72 28.68 -28.05 31.33
CA SER A 72 28.53 -28.52 32.71
C SER A 72 28.68 -30.04 32.84
N LEU A 73 28.41 -30.79 31.77
CA LEU A 73 28.54 -32.26 31.71
C LEU A 73 29.96 -32.72 31.32
N GLY A 74 30.92 -31.80 31.17
CA GLY A 74 32.33 -32.13 30.89
C GLY A 74 32.61 -32.62 29.48
N SER A 75 31.67 -32.43 28.54
CA SER A 75 31.87 -32.78 27.12
C SER A 75 32.75 -31.72 26.43
N VAL A 76 33.80 -32.17 25.72
CA VAL A 76 34.62 -31.30 24.87
C VAL A 76 33.75 -30.85 23.70
N SER A 77 33.46 -29.54 23.66
CA SER A 77 32.60 -28.89 22.67
C SER A 77 33.01 -29.23 21.23
N GLN A 78 32.37 -30.21 20.61
CA GLN A 78 32.17 -30.16 19.17
C GLN A 78 30.95 -29.30 18.92
N PRO A 79 31.04 -28.24 18.10
CA PRO A 79 29.86 -27.48 17.71
C PRO A 79 28.90 -28.45 17.00
N ALA A 80 27.69 -28.57 17.53
CA ALA A 80 26.65 -29.39 16.93
C ALA A 80 26.37 -28.88 15.51
N PRO A 81 26.31 -29.75 14.49
CA PRO A 81 26.05 -29.34 13.12
C PRO A 81 24.59 -28.86 13.04
N GLY A 82 24.40 -27.54 13.03
CA GLY A 82 23.08 -26.90 12.95
C GLY A 82 22.92 -25.59 13.73
N ASN A 83 23.86 -25.23 14.62
CA ASN A 83 23.74 -24.05 15.49
C ASN A 83 24.50 -22.80 15.03
N ASP A 84 25.18 -22.84 13.88
CA ASP A 84 25.98 -21.74 13.34
C ASP A 84 25.14 -20.76 12.48
N ARG A 85 23.94 -20.39 12.93
CA ARG A 85 23.22 -19.25 12.34
C ARG A 85 23.80 -17.98 12.93
N SER A 86 24.38 -17.17 12.06
CA SER A 86 24.96 -15.88 12.40
C SER A 86 23.88 -14.82 12.52
N GLU A 87 24.20 -13.69 13.17
CA GLU A 87 23.36 -12.49 13.12
C GLU A 87 23.08 -12.05 11.67
N ALA A 88 24.00 -12.33 10.74
CA ALA A 88 23.83 -12.08 9.32
C ALA A 88 22.69 -12.91 8.70
N ASP A 89 22.51 -14.17 9.14
CA ASP A 89 21.42 -15.03 8.67
C ASP A 89 20.05 -14.55 9.17
N ASP A 90 20.00 -14.03 10.41
CA ASP A 90 18.79 -13.45 10.98
C ASP A 90 18.41 -12.13 10.29
N GLN A 91 19.39 -11.30 9.93
CA GLN A 91 19.18 -10.09 9.13
C GLN A 91 18.71 -10.42 7.72
N ALA A 92 19.29 -11.44 7.08
CA ALA A 92 18.86 -11.90 5.77
C ALA A 92 17.41 -12.43 5.81
N GLU A 93 17.03 -13.16 6.86
CA GLU A 93 15.66 -13.64 7.08
C GLU A 93 14.66 -12.48 7.25
N LEU A 94 15.05 -11.41 7.96
CA LEU A 94 14.23 -10.19 8.07
C LEU A 94 14.13 -9.44 6.73
N ALA A 95 15.22 -9.31 5.98
CA ALA A 95 15.22 -8.66 4.68
C ALA A 95 14.33 -9.40 3.67
N GLU A 96 14.37 -10.74 3.68
CA GLU A 96 13.48 -11.58 2.87
C GLU A 96 12.00 -11.38 3.25
N TYR A 97 11.72 -11.29 4.55
CA TYR A 97 10.38 -10.97 5.03
C TYR A 97 9.94 -9.56 4.57
N ASP A 98 10.79 -8.56 4.72
CA ASP A 98 10.50 -7.18 4.33
C ASP A 98 10.27 -7.05 2.81
N ARG A 99 10.96 -7.86 1.99
CA ARG A 99 10.68 -7.97 0.54
C ARG A 99 9.29 -8.55 0.27
N LYS A 100 8.91 -9.63 0.94
CA LYS A 100 7.56 -10.23 0.81
C LYS A 100 6.48 -9.26 1.27
N LEU A 101 6.75 -8.53 2.34
CA LEU A 101 5.87 -7.50 2.86
C LEU A 101 5.65 -6.39 1.82
N TYR A 102 6.73 -5.91 1.19
CA TYR A 102 6.62 -4.92 0.11
C TYR A 102 5.74 -5.43 -1.03
N THR A 103 5.97 -6.66 -1.51
CA THR A 103 5.11 -7.26 -2.55
C THR A 103 3.64 -7.35 -2.11
N ALA A 104 3.38 -7.75 -0.86
CA ALA A 104 2.02 -7.83 -0.33
C ALA A 104 1.36 -6.45 -0.21
N GLN A 105 2.12 -5.42 0.16
CA GLN A 105 1.65 -4.04 0.25
C GLN A 105 1.30 -3.49 -1.13
N THR A 106 2.15 -3.69 -2.14
CA THR A 106 1.87 -3.28 -3.52
C THR A 106 0.61 -3.97 -4.06
N SER A 107 0.48 -5.29 -3.82
CA SER A 107 -0.72 -6.03 -4.25
C SER A 107 -2.01 -5.52 -3.57
N MET A 108 -1.92 -5.14 -2.29
CA MET A 108 -3.04 -4.54 -1.56
C MET A 108 -3.42 -3.16 -2.14
N GLU A 109 -2.43 -2.32 -2.42
CA GLU A 109 -2.64 -1.00 -3.06
C GLU A 109 -3.31 -1.12 -4.43
N GLU A 110 -2.86 -2.08 -5.26
CA GLU A 110 -3.44 -2.36 -6.57
C GLU A 110 -4.91 -2.80 -6.46
N ALA A 111 -5.22 -3.68 -5.50
CA ALA A 111 -6.58 -4.14 -5.26
C ALA A 111 -7.51 -3.00 -4.81
N MET A 112 -7.05 -2.16 -3.87
CA MET A 112 -7.82 -1.00 -3.40
C MET A 112 -8.00 0.04 -4.51
N THR A 113 -6.97 0.27 -5.33
CA THR A 113 -7.06 1.14 -6.51
C THR A 113 -8.10 0.62 -7.50
N ALA A 114 -8.15 -0.70 -7.75
CA ALA A 114 -9.15 -1.32 -8.60
C ALA A 114 -10.57 -1.19 -8.04
N GLU A 115 -10.74 -1.34 -6.72
CA GLU A 115 -12.04 -1.16 -6.06
C GLU A 115 -12.52 0.29 -6.13
N LEU A 116 -11.65 1.28 -5.86
CA LEU A 116 -11.97 2.70 -6.01
C LEU A 116 -12.37 3.03 -7.46
N LYS A 117 -11.67 2.47 -8.45
CA LYS A 117 -12.04 2.59 -9.87
C LYS A 117 -13.41 1.97 -10.14
N ALA A 118 -13.70 0.78 -9.62
CA ALA A 118 -14.99 0.10 -9.81
C ALA A 118 -16.16 0.83 -9.14
N LEU A 119 -15.91 1.51 -8.02
CA LEU A 119 -16.85 2.41 -7.36
C LEU A 119 -17.08 3.72 -8.13
N GLY A 120 -16.30 3.98 -9.19
CA GLY A 120 -16.39 5.20 -9.98
C GLY A 120 -15.68 6.40 -9.35
N VAL A 121 -14.81 6.19 -8.36
CA VAL A 121 -14.05 7.27 -7.74
C VAL A 121 -13.09 7.86 -8.80
N PRO A 122 -13.10 9.19 -9.03
CA PRO A 122 -12.25 9.83 -10.02
C PRO A 122 -10.78 9.67 -9.67
N PHE A 123 -9.90 9.86 -10.67
CA PHE A 123 -8.43 9.74 -10.57
C PHE A 123 -7.86 8.31 -10.54
N PHE A 124 -8.63 7.30 -10.11
CA PHE A 124 -8.18 5.89 -10.09
C PHE A 124 -8.40 5.16 -11.42
N GLY A 125 -9.27 5.70 -12.28
CA GLY A 125 -9.56 5.20 -13.62
C GLY A 125 -9.29 6.21 -14.74
N THR A 126 -8.47 7.24 -14.50
CA THR A 126 -8.22 8.31 -15.48
C THR A 126 -7.75 7.75 -16.81
N SER A 127 -8.31 8.30 -17.88
CA SER A 127 -7.98 7.89 -19.24
C SER A 127 -6.51 8.18 -19.58
N GLN A 128 -5.83 7.19 -20.16
CA GLN A 128 -4.39 7.29 -20.48
C GLN A 128 -4.05 8.44 -21.44
N HIS A 129 -4.98 8.84 -22.31
CA HIS A 129 -4.76 9.97 -23.23
C HIS A 129 -4.76 11.35 -22.54
N LEU A 130 -5.15 11.42 -21.26
CA LEU A 130 -5.11 12.64 -20.45
C LEU A 130 -3.88 12.71 -19.55
N VAL A 131 -3.04 11.67 -19.57
CA VAL A 131 -1.88 11.55 -18.69
C VAL A 131 -0.62 11.53 -19.53
N VAL A 132 0.30 12.44 -19.24
CA VAL A 132 1.60 12.53 -19.90
C VAL A 132 2.72 12.25 -18.90
N PRO A 133 3.88 11.74 -19.36
CA PRO A 133 5.03 11.54 -18.47
C PRO A 133 5.51 12.83 -17.83
N ASP A 134 6.10 12.72 -16.65
CA ASP A 134 6.74 13.84 -15.97
C ASP A 134 7.84 14.48 -16.85
N GLY A 135 7.88 15.81 -16.88
CA GLY A 135 8.80 16.59 -17.73
C GLY A 135 8.22 17.02 -19.08
N TRP A 136 7.02 16.56 -19.43
CA TRP A 136 6.27 17.09 -20.55
C TRP A 136 5.60 18.43 -20.20
N ASP A 137 5.63 19.39 -21.13
CA ASP A 137 5.04 20.71 -20.91
C ASP A 137 3.56 20.71 -21.32
N VAL A 138 2.70 20.34 -20.36
CA VAL A 138 1.23 20.35 -20.50
C VAL A 138 0.66 21.72 -20.89
N SER A 139 1.41 22.82 -20.69
CA SER A 139 0.97 24.17 -21.06
C SER A 139 1.12 24.46 -22.56
N LYS A 140 1.96 23.69 -23.26
CA LYS A 140 2.22 23.83 -24.70
C LYS A 140 1.30 22.99 -25.56
N GLU A 141 0.61 22.01 -24.97
CA GLU A 141 -0.36 21.19 -25.69
C GLU A 141 -1.70 21.90 -25.82
N GLN A 142 -2.05 22.22 -27.07
CA GLN A 142 -3.34 22.77 -27.41
C GLN A 142 -4.35 21.63 -27.51
N LEU A 143 -5.11 21.42 -26.43
CA LEU A 143 -6.34 20.64 -26.51
C LEU A 143 -7.34 21.37 -27.43
N PRO A 144 -8.19 20.64 -28.17
CA PRO A 144 -9.22 21.25 -29.03
C PRO A 144 -10.06 22.27 -28.26
N GLU A 145 -10.49 23.38 -28.86
CA GLU A 145 -11.23 24.43 -28.12
C GLU A 145 -12.53 23.94 -27.43
N ASP A 146 -13.12 22.85 -27.93
CA ASP A 146 -14.31 22.21 -27.37
C ASP A 146 -14.01 21.22 -26.22
N HIS A 147 -12.75 21.15 -25.75
CA HIS A 147 -12.38 20.28 -24.64
C HIS A 147 -13.10 20.70 -23.35
N PRO A 148 -13.66 19.75 -22.59
CA PRO A 148 -14.27 20.08 -21.32
C PRO A 148 -13.24 20.60 -20.32
N LYS A 149 -13.55 21.71 -19.64
CA LYS A 149 -12.64 22.35 -18.66
C LYS A 149 -12.15 21.42 -17.53
N TRP A 150 -12.84 20.31 -17.31
CA TRP A 150 -12.54 19.29 -16.31
C TRP A 150 -11.65 18.14 -16.81
N SER A 151 -11.28 18.13 -18.09
CA SER A 151 -10.54 17.05 -18.78
C SER A 151 -9.19 17.53 -19.34
N LYS A 152 -8.43 18.28 -18.55
CA LYS A 152 -7.10 18.78 -18.96
C LYS A 152 -6.05 17.66 -18.95
N LEU A 153 -5.02 17.82 -19.78
CA LEU A 153 -3.79 17.03 -19.70
C LEU A 153 -3.11 17.30 -18.36
N ILE A 154 -2.68 16.24 -17.71
CA ILE A 154 -1.96 16.28 -16.43
C ILE A 154 -0.77 15.33 -16.47
N THR A 155 0.24 15.59 -15.67
CA THR A 155 1.37 14.68 -15.54
C THR A 155 1.06 13.50 -14.61
N ASP A 156 1.90 12.46 -14.64
CA ASP A 156 1.84 11.35 -13.69
C ASP A 156 1.90 11.85 -12.23
N SER A 157 2.81 12.79 -11.93
CA SER A 157 2.96 13.39 -10.59
C SER A 157 1.74 14.20 -10.14
N GLU A 158 1.09 14.94 -11.05
CA GLU A 158 -0.15 15.67 -10.78
C GLU A 158 -1.31 14.70 -10.49
N LEU A 159 -1.42 13.62 -11.29
CA LEU A 159 -2.43 12.58 -11.07
C LEU A 159 -2.23 11.89 -9.72
N LEU A 160 -0.99 11.56 -9.36
CA LEU A 160 -0.68 10.99 -8.04
C LEU A 160 -1.07 11.93 -6.90
N THR A 161 -0.86 13.24 -7.07
CA THR A 161 -1.27 14.25 -6.09
C THR A 161 -2.80 14.26 -5.92
N LEU A 162 -3.55 14.21 -7.03
CA LEU A 162 -5.01 14.14 -7.00
C LEU A 162 -5.53 12.86 -6.35
N ARG A 163 -4.92 11.70 -6.65
CA ARG A 163 -5.24 10.41 -6.00
C ARG A 163 -5.05 10.49 -4.50
N ARG A 164 -3.87 10.95 -4.03
CA ARG A 164 -3.58 11.09 -2.59
C ARG A 164 -4.60 12.00 -1.91
N LYS A 165 -4.90 13.14 -2.52
CA LYS A 165 -5.89 14.09 -1.99
C LYS A 165 -7.29 13.47 -1.91
N MET A 166 -7.66 12.64 -2.88
CA MET A 166 -8.94 11.93 -2.88
C MET A 166 -8.99 10.85 -1.80
N VAL A 167 -7.91 10.06 -1.61
CA VAL A 167 -7.83 9.09 -0.51
C VAL A 167 -8.01 9.79 0.83
N SER A 168 -7.24 10.85 1.11
CA SER A 168 -7.37 11.59 2.37
C SER A 168 -8.78 12.15 2.58
N HIS A 169 -9.41 12.67 1.52
CA HIS A 169 -10.79 13.14 1.60
C HIS A 169 -11.78 12.03 1.95
N LEU A 170 -11.65 10.85 1.34
CA LEU A 170 -12.49 9.69 1.62
C LEU A 170 -12.27 9.17 3.05
N GLU A 171 -11.02 9.10 3.50
CA GLU A 171 -10.70 8.75 4.88
C GLU A 171 -11.35 9.71 5.86
N ASP A 172 -11.19 11.02 5.68
CA ASP A 172 -11.80 12.03 6.56
C ASP A 172 -13.32 11.95 6.60
N MET A 173 -13.96 11.61 5.47
CA MET A 173 -15.42 11.47 5.40
C MET A 173 -15.97 10.22 6.11
N TYR A 174 -15.20 9.13 6.15
CA TYR A 174 -15.70 7.80 6.56
C TYR A 174 -14.94 7.15 7.73
N LYS A 175 -14.03 7.90 8.37
CA LYS A 175 -13.26 7.46 9.55
C LYS A 175 -14.12 7.15 10.78
N ASP A 176 -15.33 7.71 10.87
CA ASP A 176 -16.29 7.52 11.97
C ASP A 176 -17.29 6.38 11.69
#